data_AF-A0A841R7M1-F1
#
_entry.id   AF-A0A841R7M1-F1
#
_cell.length_a   1.000
_cell.length_b   1.000
_cell.length_c   1.000
_cell.angle_alpha   90.00
_cell.angle_beta   90.00
_cell.angle_gamma   90.00
#
_symmetry.space_group_name_H-M   'P 1'
#
loop_
_entity.id
_entity.type
_entity.pdbx_description
1 polymer ?
#
loop_
_entity_poly.entity_id
_entity_poly.type
_entity_poly.pdbx_seq_one_letter_code
_entity_poly.pdbx_strand_id
1 'polypeptide(L)'
;MTKDKYIVLSPDNFLFRKADRLVKRALKIRKKKSQTILLLSAEKKCLSHDIQRDIPDIDLSVAMEHSIFASLTDPNRYNFRFAGQFAQGLSLFEFFDSDKKETFRLKKETRSLFEDSLFHYYSGQHIRAYGGFSNVLKIHGADTLAQYYMKLCEKLLDKPDDSDI
;
A
#
# COMPACT_ATOMS: atom_id res chain seq x y z
N MET A 1 -22.57 -6.47 -8.46
CA MET A 1 -22.70 -6.62 -6.99
C MET A 1 -21.30 -6.76 -6.38
N THR A 2 -20.60 -5.66 -6.12
CA THR A 2 -19.26 -5.67 -5.50
C THR A 2 -19.45 -5.55 -3.98
N LYS A 3 -19.74 -6.68 -3.32
CA LYS A 3 -19.82 -6.75 -1.85
C LYS A 3 -18.41 -6.88 -1.27
N ASP A 4 -18.04 -5.93 -0.43
CA ASP A 4 -16.99 -6.00 0.60
C ASP A 4 -15.55 -6.33 0.16
N LYS A 5 -14.99 -5.59 -0.82
CA LYS A 5 -13.54 -5.65 -1.14
C LYS A 5 -12.66 -5.23 0.06
N TYR A 6 -13.17 -4.34 0.90
CA TYR A 6 -12.46 -3.77 2.04
C TYR A 6 -13.21 -4.06 3.35
N ILE A 7 -12.46 -4.43 4.40
CA ILE A 7 -12.94 -4.39 5.79
C ILE A 7 -12.17 -3.29 6.50
N VAL A 8 -12.90 -2.25 6.94
CA VAL A 8 -12.32 -1.16 7.73
C VAL A 8 -12.30 -1.55 9.20
N LEU A 9 -11.12 -1.53 9.82
CA LEU A 9 -10.94 -1.67 11.25
C LEU A 9 -10.47 -0.33 11.81
N SER A 10 -11.22 0.22 12.77
CA SER A 10 -10.88 1.47 13.45
C SER A 10 -10.84 1.24 14.96
N PRO A 11 -9.86 1.82 15.67
CA PRO A 11 -9.80 1.75 17.11
C PRO A 11 -10.83 2.69 17.74
N ASP A 12 -11.61 2.21 18.71
CA ASP A 12 -12.63 3.03 19.40
C ASP A 12 -12.02 4.13 20.32
N ASN A 13 -10.68 4.24 20.43
CA ASN A 13 -9.90 5.31 21.06
C ASN A 13 -8.40 5.06 20.78
N PHE A 14 -7.63 6.08 20.41
CA PHE A 14 -6.21 5.94 20.04
C PHE A 14 -5.30 5.80 21.26
N LEU A 15 -4.79 4.59 21.50
CA LEU A 15 -3.71 4.31 22.46
C LEU A 15 -2.72 3.37 21.76
N PHE A 16 -1.41 3.56 21.96
CA PHE A 16 -0.35 2.74 21.33
C PHE A 16 -0.60 1.23 21.42
N ARG A 17 -1.00 0.72 22.61
CA ARG A 17 -1.34 -0.71 22.81
C ARG A 17 -2.55 -1.20 22.01
N LYS A 18 -3.37 -0.31 21.47
CA LYS A 18 -4.51 -0.65 20.60
C LYS A 18 -4.08 -0.76 19.14
N ALA A 19 -3.09 0.01 18.68
CA ALA A 19 -2.56 -0.09 17.31
C ALA A 19 -1.94 -1.47 17.04
N ASP A 20 -1.04 -1.95 17.91
CA ASP A 20 -0.47 -3.31 17.78
C ASP A 20 -1.53 -4.42 17.81
N ARG A 21 -2.55 -4.28 18.66
CA ARG A 21 -3.68 -5.24 18.69
C ARG A 21 -4.49 -5.21 17.40
N LEU A 22 -4.66 -4.03 16.81
CA LEU A 22 -5.37 -3.83 15.55
C LEU A 22 -4.63 -4.51 14.39
N VAL A 23 -3.31 -4.32 14.29
CA VAL A 23 -2.46 -5.01 13.29
C VAL A 23 -2.53 -6.52 13.44
N LYS A 24 -2.31 -7.03 14.65
CA LYS A 24 -2.38 -8.48 14.92
C LYS A 24 -3.75 -9.06 14.56
N ARG A 25 -4.83 -8.34 14.87
CA ARG A 25 -6.19 -8.73 14.50
C ARG A 25 -6.36 -8.72 12.99
N ALA A 26 -5.86 -7.71 12.30
CA ALA A 26 -5.94 -7.61 10.85
C ALA A 26 -5.20 -8.76 10.17
N LEU A 27 -3.93 -8.99 10.52
CA LEU A 27 -3.13 -10.10 9.98
C LEU A 27 -3.81 -11.46 10.21
N LYS A 28 -4.46 -11.67 11.37
CA LYS A 28 -5.22 -12.89 11.66
C LYS A 28 -6.47 -13.02 10.79
N ILE A 29 -7.17 -11.93 10.51
CA ILE A 29 -8.34 -11.92 9.61
C ILE A 29 -7.89 -12.19 8.17
N ARG A 30 -6.81 -11.55 7.69
CA ARG A 30 -6.29 -11.71 6.33
C ARG A 30 -5.90 -13.16 6.03
N LYS A 31 -5.31 -13.85 7.00
CA LYS A 31 -5.01 -15.30 6.89
C LYS A 31 -6.26 -16.17 6.71
N LYS A 32 -7.42 -15.73 7.20
CA LYS A 32 -8.71 -16.45 7.07
C LYS A 32 -9.52 -16.02 5.86
N LYS A 33 -9.36 -14.78 5.39
CA LYS A 33 -10.10 -14.16 4.30
C LYS A 33 -9.13 -13.67 3.23
N SER A 34 -8.69 -14.59 2.37
CA SER A 34 -7.58 -14.34 1.44
C SER A 34 -7.86 -13.32 0.33
N GLN A 35 -9.10 -12.88 0.14
CA GLN A 35 -9.51 -11.95 -0.92
C GLN A 35 -10.00 -10.59 -0.39
N THR A 36 -9.79 -10.29 0.90
CA THR A 36 -10.27 -9.04 1.50
C THR A 36 -9.09 -8.17 1.92
N ILE A 37 -9.09 -6.93 1.45
CA ILE A 37 -8.13 -5.90 1.88
C ILE A 37 -8.60 -5.37 3.24
N LEU A 38 -7.75 -5.46 4.26
CA LEU A 38 -8.06 -4.89 5.57
C LEU A 38 -7.48 -3.50 5.66
N LEU A 39 -8.34 -2.52 5.90
CA LEU A 39 -7.96 -1.13 5.98
C LEU A 39 -7.99 -0.67 7.43
N LEU A 40 -6.84 -0.28 7.95
CA LEU A 40 -6.69 0.25 9.28
C LEU A 40 -6.77 1.76 9.19
N SER A 41 -7.79 2.34 9.82
CA SER A 41 -8.11 3.76 9.73
C SER A 41 -8.48 4.35 11.09
N ALA A 42 -8.07 5.60 11.34
CA ALA A 42 -8.44 6.31 12.56
C ALA A 42 -9.93 6.64 12.60
N GLU A 43 -10.52 7.05 11.48
CA GLU A 43 -11.91 7.52 11.40
C GLU A 43 -12.81 6.59 10.59
N LYS A 44 -13.80 5.97 11.24
CA LYS A 44 -14.80 5.10 10.57
C LYS A 44 -15.61 5.81 9.47
N LYS A 45 -15.77 7.13 9.54
CA LYS A 45 -16.76 7.90 8.76
C LYS A 45 -16.25 8.42 7.41
N CYS A 46 -14.95 8.69 7.25
CA CYS A 46 -14.44 9.39 6.07
C CYS A 46 -13.96 8.47 4.93
N LEU A 47 -13.91 7.16 5.17
CA LEU A 47 -13.08 6.27 4.35
C LEU A 47 -13.86 5.14 3.66
N SER A 48 -15.20 5.10 3.72
CA SER A 48 -15.98 4.05 3.05
C SER A 48 -16.30 4.39 1.58
N HIS A 49 -16.51 5.66 1.25
CA HIS A 49 -16.85 6.10 -0.12
C HIS A 49 -15.62 6.49 -0.94
N ASP A 50 -14.71 7.30 -0.40
CA ASP A 50 -13.56 7.81 -1.18
C ASP A 50 -12.48 6.74 -1.43
N ILE A 51 -12.20 5.87 -0.45
CA ILE A 51 -11.25 4.76 -0.62
C ILE A 51 -11.64 3.80 -1.74
N GLN A 52 -12.91 3.45 -1.84
CA GLN A 52 -13.36 2.47 -2.85
C GLN A 52 -13.21 3.02 -4.28
N ARG A 53 -13.26 4.35 -4.43
CA ARG A 53 -13.03 5.05 -5.68
C ARG A 53 -11.54 5.26 -5.95
N ASP A 54 -10.77 5.59 -4.92
CA ASP A 54 -9.43 6.15 -5.07
C ASP A 54 -8.30 5.12 -4.86
N ILE A 55 -8.59 3.95 -4.27
CA ILE A 55 -7.67 2.81 -4.27
C ILE A 55 -7.91 1.96 -5.52
N PRO A 56 -6.91 1.84 -6.43
CA PRO A 56 -7.01 1.03 -7.64
C PRO A 56 -7.22 -0.46 -7.33
N ASP A 57 -7.39 -1.29 -8.36
CA ASP A 57 -7.43 -2.73 -8.18
C ASP A 57 -6.05 -3.32 -7.86
N ILE A 58 -5.62 -3.15 -6.61
CA ILE A 58 -4.34 -3.60 -6.07
C ILE A 58 -4.56 -4.64 -4.97
N ASP A 59 -3.78 -5.72 -5.01
CA ASP A 59 -3.78 -6.78 -3.99
C ASP A 59 -2.93 -6.36 -2.79
N LEU A 60 -3.54 -5.54 -1.94
CA LEU A 60 -2.97 -5.18 -0.64
C LEU A 60 -3.41 -6.20 0.41
N SER A 61 -2.46 -6.69 1.21
CA SER A 61 -2.82 -7.61 2.29
C SER A 61 -3.47 -6.91 3.47
N VAL A 62 -2.79 -5.93 4.05
CA VAL A 62 -3.35 -5.03 5.05
C VAL A 62 -2.82 -3.64 4.75
N ALA A 63 -3.71 -2.71 4.49
CA ALA A 63 -3.39 -1.31 4.25
C ALA A 63 -3.62 -0.50 5.54
N MET A 64 -2.67 0.35 5.89
CA MET A 64 -2.73 1.13 7.13
C MET A 64 -2.45 2.59 6.89
N GLU A 65 -3.29 3.45 7.45
CA GLU A 65 -3.08 4.89 7.49
C GLU A 65 -1.85 5.29 8.33
N HIS A 66 -1.12 6.30 7.89
CA HIS A 66 0.07 6.81 8.57
C HIS A 66 -0.15 7.17 10.05
N SER A 67 -1.29 7.75 10.42
CA SER A 67 -1.61 8.10 11.81
C SER A 67 -1.59 6.88 12.75
N ILE A 68 -2.12 5.73 12.29
CA ILE A 68 -2.08 4.45 13.01
C ILE A 68 -0.65 3.90 13.02
N PHE A 69 0.03 3.96 11.89
CA PHE A 69 1.41 3.50 11.76
C PHE A 69 2.34 4.19 12.76
N ALA A 70 2.24 5.52 12.87
CA ALA A 70 2.99 6.34 13.81
C ALA A 70 2.69 6.01 15.29
N SER A 71 1.58 5.31 15.57
CA SER A 71 1.19 4.87 16.91
C SER A 71 1.54 3.41 17.21
N LEU A 72 2.30 2.74 16.34
CA LEU A 72 2.86 1.42 16.65
C LEU A 72 3.96 1.55 17.71
N THR A 73 3.99 0.61 18.65
CA THR A 73 5.03 0.60 19.69
C THR A 73 6.43 0.38 19.10
N ASP A 74 6.52 -0.49 18.10
CA ASP A 74 7.76 -0.85 17.42
C ASP A 74 7.42 -1.37 16.01
N PRO A 75 7.43 -0.49 14.97
CA PRO A 75 7.11 -0.88 13.60
C PRO A 75 8.02 -1.98 13.05
N ASN A 76 9.27 -2.07 13.52
CA ASN A 76 10.26 -3.03 13.00
C ASN A 76 9.93 -4.49 13.30
N ARG A 77 8.92 -4.75 14.14
CA ARG A 77 8.40 -6.10 14.41
C ARG A 77 7.52 -6.66 13.29
N TYR A 78 7.16 -5.82 12.32
CA TYR A 78 6.29 -6.18 11.22
C TYR A 78 7.04 -6.07 9.89
N ASN A 79 6.59 -6.84 8.90
CA ASN A 79 7.08 -6.73 7.54
C ASN A 79 6.10 -5.88 6.74
N PHE A 80 6.52 -4.67 6.45
CA PHE A 80 5.72 -3.69 5.71
C PHE A 80 6.59 -2.94 4.69
N ARG A 81 5.91 -2.25 3.78
CA ARG A 81 6.49 -1.26 2.86
C ARG A 81 5.54 -0.07 2.71
N PHE A 82 6.07 1.10 2.41
CA PHE A 82 5.22 2.23 2.04
C PHE A 82 4.54 1.93 0.69
N ALA A 83 3.20 1.96 0.65
CA ALA A 83 2.42 1.65 -0.55
C ALA A 83 2.12 2.91 -1.37
N GLY A 84 2.29 4.10 -0.78
CA GLY A 84 2.03 5.38 -1.42
C GLY A 84 0.95 6.21 -0.73
N GLN A 85 0.71 7.39 -1.30
CA GLN A 85 -0.38 8.29 -0.96
C GLN A 85 -1.55 8.09 -1.93
N PHE A 86 -2.73 7.79 -1.39
CA PHE A 86 -3.96 7.53 -2.13
C PHE A 86 -5.01 8.53 -1.63
N ALA A 87 -5.41 9.50 -2.46
CA ALA A 87 -6.21 10.67 -2.08
C ALA A 87 -5.49 11.64 -1.10
N GLN A 88 -6.07 12.83 -0.91
CA GLN A 88 -5.47 13.91 -0.11
C GLN A 88 -5.28 13.46 1.35
N GLY A 89 -4.02 13.28 1.74
CA GLY A 89 -3.62 13.00 3.13
C GLY A 89 -3.61 11.52 3.54
N LEU A 90 -4.16 10.60 2.73
CA LEU A 90 -4.20 9.19 3.07
C LEU A 90 -2.94 8.47 2.55
N SER A 91 -1.95 8.38 3.43
CA SER A 91 -0.73 7.58 3.23
C SER A 91 -0.97 6.15 3.69
N LEU A 92 -0.72 5.18 2.82
CA LEU A 92 -0.92 3.76 3.10
C LEU A 92 0.41 3.01 3.24
N PHE A 93 0.46 2.16 4.25
CA PHE A 93 1.48 1.14 4.42
C PHE A 93 0.88 -0.22 4.13
N GLU A 94 1.58 -1.02 3.33
CA GLU A 94 1.22 -2.41 3.09
C GLU A 94 1.95 -3.31 4.09
N PHE A 95 1.20 -4.03 4.93
CA PHE A 95 1.73 -5.11 5.77
C PHE A 95 1.49 -6.46 5.09
N PHE A 96 2.56 -7.24 4.97
CA PHE A 96 2.56 -8.49 4.21
C PHE A 96 2.97 -9.72 5.05
N ASP A 97 2.98 -9.61 6.40
CA ASP A 97 3.22 -10.73 7.32
C ASP A 97 2.19 -11.89 7.20
N SER A 98 1.04 -11.62 6.58
CA SER A 98 0.00 -12.62 6.34
C SER A 98 0.06 -13.27 4.96
N ASP A 99 1.02 -12.87 4.12
CA ASP A 99 1.12 -13.35 2.75
C ASP A 99 1.56 -14.82 2.68
N LYS A 100 1.28 -15.45 1.54
CA LYS A 100 1.85 -16.78 1.26
C LYS A 100 3.37 -16.67 1.27
N LYS A 101 4.05 -17.76 1.68
CA LYS A 101 5.51 -17.80 1.85
C LYS A 101 6.29 -17.25 0.65
N GLU A 102 5.84 -17.57 -0.56
CA GLU A 102 6.44 -17.08 -1.80
C GLU A 102 6.26 -15.57 -1.98
N THR A 103 5.03 -15.06 -1.93
CA THR A 103 4.73 -13.63 -2.02
C THR A 103 5.44 -12.82 -0.94
N PHE A 104 5.47 -13.32 0.30
CA PHE A 104 6.22 -12.71 1.40
C PHE A 104 7.71 -12.56 1.06
N ARG A 105 8.33 -13.64 0.56
CA ARG A 105 9.75 -13.64 0.19
C ARG A 105 10.02 -12.61 -0.92
N LEU A 106 9.19 -12.61 -1.95
CA LEU A 106 9.32 -11.71 -3.09
C LEU A 106 9.15 -10.25 -2.69
N LYS A 107 8.10 -9.90 -1.92
CA LYS A 107 7.90 -8.53 -1.40
C LYS A 107 9.03 -8.09 -0.49
N LYS A 108 9.59 -9.00 0.32
CA LYS A 108 10.74 -8.70 1.18
C LYS A 108 12.00 -8.43 0.36
N GLU A 109 12.23 -9.22 -0.69
CA GLU A 109 13.38 -9.08 -1.60
C GLU A 109 13.31 -7.79 -2.42
N THR A 110 12.13 -7.42 -2.90
CA THR A 110 11.94 -6.22 -3.74
C THR A 110 11.68 -4.94 -2.96
N ARG A 111 11.58 -4.99 -1.62
CA ARG A 111 11.13 -3.87 -0.79
C ARG A 111 11.89 -2.58 -1.06
N SER A 112 13.22 -2.59 -0.90
CA SER A 112 14.02 -1.37 -1.03
C SER A 112 13.92 -0.79 -2.44
N LEU A 113 14.00 -1.65 -3.46
CA LEU A 113 13.86 -1.23 -4.86
C LEU A 113 12.50 -0.60 -5.14
N PHE A 114 11.43 -1.16 -4.58
CA PHE A 114 10.08 -0.60 -4.71
C PHE A 114 9.97 0.77 -4.02
N GLU A 115 10.49 0.92 -2.81
CA GLU A 115 10.44 2.17 -2.06
C GLU A 115 11.29 3.27 -2.72
N ASP A 116 12.47 2.93 -3.24
CA ASP A 116 13.32 3.85 -4.03
C ASP A 116 12.60 4.29 -5.33
N SER A 117 11.88 3.36 -5.97
CA SER A 117 11.08 3.67 -7.17
C SER A 117 9.94 4.62 -6.85
N LEU A 118 9.28 4.47 -5.69
CA LEU A 118 8.29 5.42 -5.20
C LEU A 118 8.89 6.79 -4.91
N PHE A 119 10.09 6.84 -4.32
CA PHE A 119 10.79 8.09 -4.10
C PHE A 119 11.03 8.84 -5.42
N HIS A 120 11.51 8.14 -6.45
CA HIS A 120 11.67 8.72 -7.78
C HIS A 120 10.34 9.18 -8.39
N TYR A 121 9.27 8.39 -8.23
CA TYR A 121 7.93 8.74 -8.71
C TYR A 121 7.44 10.05 -8.12
N TYR A 122 7.49 10.19 -6.78
CA TYR A 122 7.06 11.40 -6.08
C TYR A 122 7.99 12.59 -6.31
N SER A 123 9.23 12.34 -6.71
CA SER A 123 10.21 13.38 -7.07
C SER A 123 10.13 13.84 -8.54
N GLY A 124 9.14 13.39 -9.31
CA GLY A 124 8.99 13.73 -10.73
C GLY A 124 9.96 13.00 -11.67
N GLN A 125 10.81 12.10 -11.15
CA GLN A 125 11.81 11.37 -11.94
C GLN A 125 11.17 10.11 -12.58
N HIS A 126 10.16 10.31 -13.41
CA HIS A 126 9.28 9.23 -13.90
C HIS A 126 9.99 8.16 -14.74
N ILE A 127 11.06 8.51 -15.49
CA ILE A 127 11.90 7.53 -16.20
C ILE A 127 12.60 6.58 -15.22
N ARG A 128 13.18 7.13 -14.14
CA ARG A 128 13.87 6.33 -13.11
C ARG A 128 12.88 5.48 -12.33
N ALA A 129 11.73 6.05 -11.97
CA ALA A 129 10.65 5.33 -11.32
C ALA A 129 10.17 4.15 -12.17
N TYR A 130 9.91 4.37 -13.47
CA TYR A 130 9.52 3.33 -14.42
C TYR A 130 10.54 2.19 -14.46
N GLY A 131 11.83 2.51 -14.63
CA GLY A 131 12.90 1.51 -14.64
C GLY A 131 12.98 0.72 -13.33
N GLY A 132 12.81 1.40 -12.20
CA GLY A 132 12.78 0.77 -10.88
C GLY A 132 11.59 -0.19 -10.70
N PHE A 133 10.36 0.23 -11.01
CA PHE A 133 9.19 -0.64 -10.97
C PHE A 133 9.28 -1.81 -11.96
N SER A 134 9.82 -1.58 -13.16
CA SER A 134 10.11 -2.65 -14.11
C SER A 134 11.05 -3.71 -13.52
N ASN A 135 12.10 -3.29 -12.80
CA ASN A 135 13.01 -4.20 -12.13
C ASN A 135 12.34 -4.95 -10.96
N VAL A 136 11.43 -4.30 -10.20
CA VAL A 136 10.59 -5.00 -9.22
C VAL A 136 9.78 -6.10 -9.90
N LEU A 137 9.16 -5.81 -11.05
CA LEU A 137 8.31 -6.77 -11.77
C LEU A 137 9.09 -7.91 -12.42
N LYS A 138 10.39 -7.75 -12.73
CA LYS A 138 11.25 -8.86 -13.15
C LYS A 138 11.45 -9.90 -12.04
N ILE A 139 11.44 -9.46 -10.78
CA ILE A 139 11.61 -10.34 -9.60
C ILE A 139 10.24 -10.84 -9.10
N HIS A 140 9.25 -9.94 -9.03
CA HIS A 140 7.90 -10.20 -8.54
C HIS A 140 6.86 -9.76 -9.58
N GLY A 141 6.69 -10.56 -10.64
CA GLY A 141 5.80 -10.20 -11.76
C GLY A 141 4.32 -10.00 -11.39
N ALA A 142 3.88 -10.59 -10.28
CA ALA A 142 2.52 -10.44 -9.74
C ALA A 142 2.34 -9.23 -8.79
N ASP A 143 3.35 -8.36 -8.65
CA ASP A 143 3.27 -7.19 -7.77
C ASP A 143 2.32 -6.12 -8.33
N THR A 144 1.04 -6.20 -7.94
CA THR A 144 0.00 -5.28 -8.42
C THR A 144 0.28 -3.81 -8.11
N LEU A 145 0.97 -3.49 -7.02
CA LEU A 145 1.39 -2.12 -6.71
C LEU A 145 2.45 -1.63 -7.71
N ALA A 146 3.47 -2.45 -7.99
CA ALA A 146 4.49 -2.07 -8.97
C ALA A 146 3.91 -1.94 -10.38
N GLN A 147 2.98 -2.83 -10.76
CA GLN A 147 2.23 -2.73 -12.02
C GLN A 147 1.44 -1.42 -12.09
N TYR A 148 0.77 -1.04 -11.01
CA TYR A 148 0.01 0.21 -10.94
C TYR A 148 0.91 1.42 -11.14
N TYR A 149 2.00 1.54 -10.39
CA TYR A 149 2.90 2.69 -10.50
C TYR A 149 3.66 2.73 -11.83
N MET A 150 4.00 1.57 -12.40
CA MET A 150 4.59 1.51 -13.75
C MET A 150 3.66 2.13 -14.79
N LYS A 151 2.35 1.78 -14.76
CA LYS A 151 1.33 2.38 -15.64
C LYS A 151 1.14 3.88 -15.43
N LEU A 152 1.28 4.36 -14.20
CA LEU A 152 1.24 5.80 -13.92
C LEU A 152 2.45 6.51 -14.54
N CYS A 153 3.64 5.92 -14.44
CA CYS A 153 4.83 6.46 -15.07
C CYS A 153 4.67 6.52 -16.60
N GLU A 154 4.15 5.47 -17.24
CA GLU A 154 3.87 5.45 -18.69
C GLU A 154 3.00 6.63 -19.10
N LYS A 155 1.87 6.85 -18.41
CA LYS A 155 0.97 7.98 -18.70
C LYS A 155 1.60 9.36 -18.52
N LEU A 156 2.59 9.49 -17.65
CA LEU A 156 3.29 10.75 -17.42
C LEU A 156 4.40 10.98 -18.44
N LEU A 157 5.00 9.90 -18.96
CA LEU A 157 6.01 9.95 -20.02
C LEU A 157 5.40 10.12 -21.41
N ASP A 158 4.17 9.62 -21.63
CA ASP A 158 3.44 9.77 -22.89
C ASP A 158 2.83 11.17 -23.07
N LYS A 159 2.82 12.00 -22.03
CA LYS A 159 2.40 13.40 -22.16
C LYS A 159 3.56 14.22 -22.72
N PRO A 160 3.37 14.96 -23.83
CA PRO A 160 4.36 15.92 -24.27
C PRO A 160 4.60 16.94 -23.15
N ASP A 161 5.85 17.35 -22.99
CA ASP A 161 6.27 18.34 -22.00
C ASP A 161 5.53 19.66 -22.32
N ASP A 162 4.57 20.06 -21.48
CA ASP A 162 3.89 21.36 -21.58
C ASP A 162 4.83 22.51 -21.15
N SER A 163 6.14 22.27 -21.05
CA SER A 163 7.15 23.26 -20.63
C SER A 163 7.58 24.24 -21.72
N ASP A 164 6.98 24.19 -22.92
CA ASP A 164 7.28 25.09 -24.04
C ASP A 164 6.08 26.00 -24.41
N ILE A 165 5.45 26.66 -23.42
CA ILE A 165 4.55 27.82 -23.65
C ILE A 165 5.02 29.05 -22.87
#